data_AF-A0A7C8CS66-F1
#
_entry.id   AF-A0A7C8CS66-F1
#
_cell.length_a   1.000
_cell.length_b   1.000
_cell.length_c   1.000
_cell.angle_alpha   90.00
_cell.angle_beta   90.00
_cell.angle_gamma   90.00
#
_symmetry.space_group_name_H-M   'P 1'
#
loop_
_entity.id
_entity.type
_entity.pdbx_description
1 polymer ?
#
loop_
_entity_poly.entity_id
_entity_poly.type
_entity_poly.pdbx_seq_one_letter_code
_entity_poly.pdbx_strand_id
1 'polypeptide(L)'
;MLAEGRVHRHPHSAPASNLGAFGGFSGDSGSVRAGIGSSIRPEGAGGVEEALEAALAGLGGAPPDAVIVAGTAALGSRTLPGLIDRVGAGLDCAAWIAASAEGLLLADREIVRLPGFAVVAVSGIRAESFSCENLPGREAEAAAEIAGELSGSPEAGDLLIVFIDSMGLALGPLIPALAQVAGPARIMGLGASEMPGGAPQIWGAGDFVEKGCAGLWIRAPRSPAIAVTDGSRAVGEEMEITRVRGHWVLGLDGCPALARLRDAVGALEPGALTRSVLARLRASGAGDAPGSPVVRNLTGIDPDREGFALPVAPSKGDGLCFVRMDSVAAREDLGASLAELGPGQAGLGLYFSCRSRGENLFQHAGLESGYLARTLGGAPLLGMMGAFQLAPDPLEGVPLFHTYSGVFARFER
;
A
#
# COMPACT_ATOMS: atom_id res chain seq x y z
N MET A 1 -35.18 33.09 -12.51
CA MET A 1 -35.37 32.81 -11.07
C MET A 1 -34.46 31.63 -10.75
N LEU A 2 -33.18 31.94 -10.52
CA LEU A 2 -32.11 30.98 -10.24
C LEU A 2 -31.58 31.38 -8.86
N ALA A 3 -31.62 30.45 -7.90
CA ALA A 3 -31.07 30.64 -6.57
C ALA A 3 -29.80 29.80 -6.46
N GLU A 4 -28.65 30.48 -6.45
CA GLU A 4 -27.35 29.92 -6.11
C GLU A 4 -27.26 29.79 -4.59
N GLY A 5 -27.11 28.56 -4.08
CA GLY A 5 -26.85 28.30 -2.67
C GLY A 5 -25.36 28.46 -2.37
N ARG A 6 -24.98 29.57 -1.73
CA ARG A 6 -23.68 29.74 -1.08
C ARG A 6 -23.60 28.83 0.14
N VAL A 7 -22.64 27.91 0.15
CA VAL A 7 -22.23 27.20 1.38
C VAL A 7 -21.25 28.10 2.13
N HIS A 8 -21.62 28.48 3.35
CA HIS A 8 -20.81 29.27 4.27
C HIS A 8 -19.66 28.42 4.83
N ARG A 9 -18.40 28.81 4.56
CA ARG A 9 -17.22 28.37 5.32
C ARG A 9 -17.14 29.17 6.63
N HIS A 10 -17.09 28.49 7.76
CA HIS A 10 -16.70 29.10 9.04
C HIS A 10 -15.18 28.94 9.23
N PRO A 11 -14.43 30.02 9.48
CA PRO A 11 -13.03 29.91 9.86
C PRO A 11 -12.93 29.59 11.36
N HIS A 12 -12.43 28.41 11.71
CA HIS A 12 -11.97 28.14 13.06
C HIS A 12 -10.57 28.73 13.25
N SER A 13 -10.49 29.77 14.07
CA SER A 13 -9.25 30.36 14.56
C SER A 13 -8.54 29.40 15.53
N ALA A 14 -7.35 28.94 15.18
CA ALA A 14 -6.45 28.26 16.10
C ALA A 14 -5.93 29.22 17.19
N PRO A 15 -5.88 28.85 18.48
CA PRO A 15 -5.20 29.63 19.48
C PRO A 15 -3.68 29.39 19.44
N ALA A 16 -2.94 30.45 19.73
CA ALA A 16 -1.50 30.56 19.63
C ALA A 16 -0.72 29.64 20.58
N SER A 17 0.51 29.37 20.12
CA SER A 17 1.64 28.66 20.71
C SER A 17 1.87 28.88 22.21
N ASN A 18 2.10 27.76 22.91
CA ASN A 18 2.93 27.72 24.12
C ASN A 18 4.12 26.80 23.87
N LEU A 19 5.26 27.42 23.59
CA LEU A 19 6.59 26.80 23.64
C LEU A 19 6.89 26.48 25.12
N GLY A 20 6.82 25.20 25.48
CA GLY A 20 7.11 24.71 26.83
C GLY A 20 7.88 23.40 26.81
N ALA A 21 9.21 23.50 26.90
CA ALA A 21 10.16 22.53 27.43
C ALA A 21 9.87 21.02 27.25
N PHE A 22 10.51 20.42 26.24
CA PHE A 22 10.75 18.97 26.21
C PHE A 22 11.68 18.59 27.37
N GLY A 23 11.09 18.00 28.42
CA GLY A 23 11.82 17.35 29.50
C GLY A 23 12.63 16.16 28.99
N GLY A 24 13.87 16.05 29.47
CA GLY A 24 14.81 15.00 29.10
C GLY A 24 14.27 13.60 29.38
N PHE A 25 14.41 12.72 28.39
CA PHE A 25 14.10 11.30 28.51
C PHE A 25 15.15 10.62 29.39
N SER A 26 14.68 10.03 30.49
CA SER A 26 15.38 8.94 31.15
C SER A 26 14.96 7.64 30.46
N GLY A 27 15.94 6.80 30.14
CA GLY A 27 15.77 5.63 29.28
C GLY A 27 14.83 4.59 29.88
N ASP A 28 13.77 4.30 29.14
CA ASP A 28 13.19 2.96 29.11
C ASP A 28 13.34 2.46 27.66
N SER A 29 13.86 1.26 27.49
CA SER A 29 14.29 0.70 26.21
C SER A 29 13.16 0.72 25.18
N GLY A 30 13.28 1.62 24.17
CA GLY A 30 12.24 1.98 23.19
C GLY A 30 11.76 0.78 22.37
N SER A 31 10.55 0.34 22.69
CA SER A 31 10.00 -0.95 22.30
C SER A 31 8.67 -0.71 21.59
N VAL A 32 8.47 -1.10 20.32
CA VAL A 32 7.19 -0.85 19.63
C VAL A 32 6.11 -1.75 20.22
N ARG A 33 5.02 -1.13 20.69
CA ARG A 33 3.83 -1.82 21.18
C ARG A 33 2.65 -1.45 20.30
N ALA A 34 1.82 -2.42 19.96
CA ALA A 34 0.58 -2.17 19.26
C ALA A 34 -0.58 -2.96 19.86
N GLY A 35 -1.79 -2.48 19.62
CA GLY A 35 -3.03 -3.20 19.81
C GLY A 35 -3.89 -3.11 18.56
N ILE A 36 -4.77 -4.09 18.36
CA ILE A 36 -5.71 -4.11 17.24
C ILE A 36 -7.09 -4.51 17.72
N GLY A 37 -8.11 -3.84 17.20
CA GLY A 37 -9.50 -4.23 17.32
C GLY A 37 -10.18 -4.25 15.96
N SER A 38 -11.22 -5.07 15.83
CA SER A 38 -11.96 -5.20 14.57
C SER A 38 -13.43 -5.55 14.79
N SER A 39 -14.26 -5.23 13.81
CA SER A 39 -15.69 -5.54 13.81
C SER A 39 -16.17 -5.97 12.43
N ILE A 40 -17.02 -7.01 12.39
CA ILE A 40 -17.77 -7.43 11.20
C ILE A 40 -19.19 -6.87 11.17
N ARG A 41 -19.55 -6.04 12.15
CA ARG A 41 -20.83 -5.33 12.25
C ARG A 41 -20.62 -3.89 12.77
N PRO A 42 -19.77 -3.08 12.12
CA PRO A 42 -19.36 -1.78 12.65
C PRO A 42 -20.50 -0.75 12.71
N GLU A 43 -21.55 -0.93 11.90
CA GLU A 43 -22.78 -0.12 11.93
C GLU A 43 -23.64 -0.38 13.17
N GLY A 44 -23.41 -1.50 13.87
CA GLY A 44 -24.10 -1.81 15.12
C GLY A 44 -23.72 -0.86 16.25
N ALA A 45 -24.58 -0.78 17.27
CA ALA A 45 -24.30 -0.05 18.50
C ALA A 45 -23.01 -0.58 19.13
N GLY A 46 -22.03 0.30 19.34
CA GLY A 46 -20.74 -0.04 19.96
C GLY A 46 -19.71 -0.67 19.01
N GLY A 47 -20.04 -1.03 17.76
CA GLY A 47 -19.15 -1.84 16.93
C GLY A 47 -17.82 -1.16 16.57
N VAL A 48 -17.79 0.17 16.46
CA VAL A 48 -16.56 0.95 16.21
C VAL A 48 -15.84 1.22 17.53
N GLU A 49 -16.58 1.57 18.57
CA GLU A 49 -16.05 1.89 19.89
C GLU A 49 -15.36 0.68 20.51
N GLU A 50 -15.95 -0.52 20.41
CA GLU A 50 -15.33 -1.78 20.86
C GLU A 50 -14.02 -2.08 20.10
N ALA A 51 -13.98 -1.79 18.79
CA ALA A 51 -12.76 -1.96 18.00
C ALA A 51 -11.67 -0.96 18.41
N LEU A 52 -12.05 0.30 18.66
CA LEU A 52 -11.11 1.32 19.14
C LEU A 52 -10.62 0.99 20.56
N GLU A 53 -11.51 0.63 21.48
CA GLU A 53 -11.18 0.24 22.86
C GLU A 53 -10.23 -0.95 22.88
N ALA A 54 -10.48 -1.99 22.06
CA ALA A 54 -9.58 -3.14 21.95
C ALA A 54 -8.19 -2.75 21.41
N ALA A 55 -8.13 -1.85 20.42
CA ALA A 55 -6.86 -1.35 19.89
C ALA A 55 -6.06 -0.58 20.96
N LEU A 56 -6.72 0.32 21.69
CA LEU A 56 -6.09 1.11 22.76
C LEU A 56 -5.70 0.24 23.96
N ALA A 57 -6.51 -0.75 24.33
CA ALA A 57 -6.20 -1.69 25.41
C ALA A 57 -4.90 -2.46 25.15
N GLY A 58 -4.60 -2.79 23.89
CA GLY A 58 -3.34 -3.45 23.51
C GLY A 58 -2.08 -2.60 23.75
N LEU A 59 -2.22 -1.29 23.96
CA LEU A 59 -1.11 -0.41 24.35
C LEU A 59 -0.76 -0.55 25.84
N GLY A 60 -1.59 -1.22 26.65
CA GLY A 60 -1.33 -1.42 28.08
C GLY A 60 -1.27 -0.12 28.88
N GLY A 61 -2.12 0.85 28.53
CA GLY A 61 -2.25 2.14 29.22
C GLY A 61 -1.33 3.26 28.69
N ALA A 62 -0.43 2.98 27.75
CA ALA A 62 0.31 4.02 27.04
C ALA A 62 -0.60 4.75 26.04
N PRO A 63 -0.45 6.08 25.85
CA PRO A 63 -1.18 6.80 24.81
C PRO A 63 -0.74 6.33 23.41
N PRO A 64 -1.62 6.39 22.41
CA PRO A 64 -1.27 6.09 21.02
C PRO A 64 -0.39 7.20 20.42
N ASP A 65 0.77 6.82 19.89
CA ASP A 65 1.62 7.69 19.07
C ASP A 65 1.12 7.74 17.62
N ALA A 66 0.48 6.67 17.13
CA ALA A 66 -0.15 6.62 15.82
C ALA A 66 -1.35 5.67 15.77
N VAL A 67 -2.31 5.95 14.88
CA VAL A 67 -3.44 5.06 14.59
C VAL A 67 -3.65 4.87 13.09
N ILE A 68 -3.90 3.63 12.66
CA ILE A 68 -4.30 3.31 11.29
C ILE A 68 -5.67 2.64 11.33
N VAL A 69 -6.60 3.16 10.54
CA VAL A 69 -7.97 2.64 10.43
C VAL A 69 -8.21 2.10 9.03
N ALA A 70 -8.85 0.93 8.95
CA ALA A 70 -9.19 0.31 7.67
C ALA A 70 -10.65 -0.13 7.67
N GLY A 71 -11.40 0.35 6.67
CA GLY A 71 -12.76 -0.08 6.41
C GLY A 71 -12.83 -0.88 5.10
N THR A 72 -13.59 -1.96 5.08
CA THR A 72 -13.83 -2.68 3.83
C THR A 72 -14.72 -1.86 2.90
N ALA A 73 -14.45 -1.90 1.60
CA ALA A 73 -15.26 -1.34 0.53
C ALA A 73 -16.74 -1.79 0.60
N ALA A 74 -17.02 -2.97 1.16
CA ALA A 74 -18.40 -3.44 1.37
C ALA A 74 -19.24 -2.54 2.31
N LEU A 75 -18.64 -1.66 3.10
CA LEU A 75 -19.33 -0.61 3.86
C LEU A 75 -19.84 0.51 2.96
N GLY A 76 -19.17 0.75 1.83
CA GLY A 76 -19.52 1.77 0.85
C GLY A 76 -19.29 3.20 1.31
N SER A 77 -19.44 4.13 0.36
CA SER A 77 -19.13 5.56 0.51
C SER A 77 -20.09 6.38 1.36
N ARG A 78 -21.23 5.80 1.75
CA ARG A 78 -22.19 6.48 2.63
C ARG A 78 -21.99 6.16 4.09
N THR A 79 -21.57 4.93 4.38
CA THR A 79 -21.47 4.44 5.76
C THR A 79 -20.09 4.69 6.35
N LEU A 80 -19.03 4.43 5.58
CA LEU A 80 -17.67 4.52 6.09
C LEU A 80 -17.32 5.88 6.72
N PRO A 81 -17.68 7.05 6.14
CA PRO A 81 -17.38 8.35 6.76
C PRO A 81 -17.90 8.48 8.19
N GLY A 82 -19.15 8.10 8.45
CA GLY A 82 -19.71 8.17 9.81
C GLY A 82 -19.06 7.19 10.80
N LEU A 83 -18.45 6.10 10.33
CA LEU A 83 -17.66 5.20 11.17
C LEU A 83 -16.29 5.80 11.50
N ILE A 84 -15.67 6.51 10.56
CA ILE A 84 -14.41 7.22 10.78
C ILE A 84 -14.61 8.39 11.75
N ASP A 85 -15.70 9.15 11.62
CA ASP A 85 -16.05 10.23 12.54
C ASP A 85 -16.18 9.72 14.00
N ARG A 86 -16.76 8.52 14.18
CA ARG A 86 -16.88 7.86 15.50
C ARG A 86 -15.52 7.47 16.08
N VAL A 87 -14.56 7.04 15.26
CA VAL A 87 -13.19 6.81 15.73
C VAL A 87 -12.56 8.13 16.17
N GLY A 88 -12.65 9.18 15.34
CA GLY A 88 -12.10 10.49 15.65
C GLY A 88 -12.64 11.09 16.95
N ALA A 89 -13.94 10.91 17.22
CA ALA A 89 -14.57 11.38 18.46
C ALA A 89 -14.05 10.71 19.74
N GLY A 90 -13.49 9.50 19.62
CA GLY A 90 -12.95 8.71 20.75
C GLY A 90 -11.43 8.68 20.81
N LEU A 91 -10.73 9.35 19.89
CA LEU A 91 -9.28 9.24 19.72
C LEU A 91 -8.55 10.52 20.13
N ASP A 92 -7.68 10.43 21.12
CA ASP A 92 -6.72 11.49 21.48
C ASP A 92 -5.36 11.20 20.84
N CYS A 93 -5.27 11.37 19.51
CA CYS A 93 -4.05 11.16 18.73
C CYS A 93 -4.09 12.02 17.48
N ALA A 94 -3.05 12.84 17.26
CA ALA A 94 -2.97 13.67 16.05
C ALA A 94 -2.54 12.87 14.81
N ALA A 95 -1.63 11.91 14.98
CA ALA A 95 -1.05 11.15 13.87
C ALA A 95 -1.90 9.92 13.55
N TRP A 96 -2.95 10.10 12.76
CA TRP A 96 -3.75 8.97 12.30
C TRP A 96 -4.23 9.11 10.87
N ILE A 97 -4.44 7.97 10.22
CA ILE A 97 -4.92 7.88 8.84
C ILE A 97 -5.97 6.78 8.72
N ALA A 98 -6.84 6.91 7.73
CA ALA A 98 -7.80 5.87 7.38
C ALA A 98 -7.88 5.66 5.86
N ALA A 99 -8.23 4.45 5.44
CA ALA A 99 -8.58 4.21 4.05
C ALA A 99 -9.58 3.05 3.87
N SER A 100 -10.29 3.10 2.74
CA SER A 100 -11.07 1.98 2.25
C SER A 100 -10.17 0.91 1.59
N ALA A 101 -10.44 -0.35 1.89
CA ALA A 101 -9.73 -1.51 1.35
C ALA A 101 -10.74 -2.53 0.79
N GLU A 102 -10.35 -3.33 -0.20
CA GLU A 102 -11.18 -4.42 -0.73
C GLU A 102 -11.50 -5.47 0.36
N GLY A 103 -10.55 -5.69 1.26
CA GLY A 103 -10.63 -6.63 2.35
C GLY A 103 -9.55 -6.40 3.38
N LEU A 104 -9.72 -7.04 4.54
CA LEU A 104 -8.82 -6.97 5.68
C LEU A 104 -8.23 -8.36 5.97
N LEU A 105 -6.92 -8.43 6.23
CA LEU A 105 -6.24 -9.64 6.67
C LEU A 105 -5.74 -9.42 8.10
N LEU A 106 -6.42 -10.02 9.07
CA LEU A 106 -6.06 -9.95 10.48
C LEU A 106 -5.39 -11.26 10.89
N ALA A 107 -4.75 -11.28 12.06
CA ALA A 107 -4.03 -12.47 12.53
C ALA A 107 -4.94 -13.70 12.71
N ASP A 108 -6.21 -13.48 13.07
CA ASP A 108 -7.18 -14.53 13.40
C ASP A 108 -8.24 -14.77 12.30
N ARG A 109 -8.39 -13.85 11.35
CA ARG A 109 -9.44 -13.90 10.32
C ARG A 109 -9.14 -13.02 9.11
N GLU A 110 -9.81 -13.30 8.01
CA GLU A 110 -9.88 -12.42 6.84
C GLU A 110 -11.31 -11.93 6.65
N ILE A 111 -11.48 -10.65 6.31
CA ILE A 111 -12.79 -10.04 6.01
C ILE A 111 -12.73 -9.50 4.59
N VAL A 112 -13.26 -10.24 3.63
CA VAL A 112 -13.16 -9.94 2.20
C VAL A 112 -14.55 -9.91 1.59
N ARG A 113 -14.89 -8.83 0.85
CA ARG A 113 -16.23 -8.61 0.25
C ARG A 113 -17.40 -8.63 1.26
N LEU A 114 -17.11 -8.37 2.54
CA LEU A 114 -18.08 -8.27 3.62
C LEU A 114 -17.80 -7.00 4.43
N PRO A 115 -18.82 -6.37 5.05
CA PRO A 115 -18.62 -5.26 5.96
C PRO A 115 -17.62 -5.62 7.08
N GLY A 116 -16.55 -4.85 7.16
CA GLY A 116 -15.46 -5.06 8.09
C GLY A 116 -14.76 -3.74 8.42
N PHE A 117 -14.32 -3.63 9.66
CA PHE A 117 -13.63 -2.46 10.18
C PHE A 117 -12.52 -2.91 11.11
N ALA A 118 -11.35 -2.29 11.02
CA ALA A 118 -10.23 -2.54 11.92
C ALA A 118 -9.52 -1.25 12.30
N VAL A 119 -9.05 -1.19 13.54
CA VAL A 119 -8.25 -0.11 14.11
C VAL A 119 -7.00 -0.72 14.69
N VAL A 120 -5.83 -0.21 14.30
CA VAL A 120 -4.56 -0.51 14.97
C VAL A 120 -4.03 0.76 15.63
N ALA A 121 -3.69 0.65 16.90
CA ALA A 121 -3.05 1.71 17.66
C ALA A 121 -1.61 1.29 17.98
N VAL A 122 -0.68 2.25 17.94
CA VAL A 122 0.75 2.00 18.11
C VAL A 122 1.33 2.98 19.12
N SER A 123 2.21 2.51 19.99
CA SER A 123 3.02 3.32 20.91
C SER A 123 4.49 2.90 20.91
N GLY A 124 5.34 3.77 21.42
CA GLY A 124 6.80 3.62 21.39
C GLY A 124 7.43 4.12 20.08
N ILE A 125 6.76 5.01 19.34
CA ILE A 125 7.24 5.59 18.08
C ILE A 125 7.04 7.11 18.07
N ARG A 126 7.64 7.82 17.11
CA ARG A 126 7.16 9.17 16.73
C ARG A 126 6.45 9.07 15.40
N ALA A 127 5.30 9.72 15.26
CA ALA A 127 4.59 9.77 14.01
C ALA A 127 3.99 11.15 13.74
N GLU A 128 3.93 11.53 12.46
CA GLU A 128 3.22 12.70 11.96
C GLU A 128 2.34 12.24 10.80
N SER A 129 1.08 12.66 10.78
CA SER A 129 0.19 12.43 9.62
C SER A 129 0.34 13.54 8.61
N PHE A 130 0.14 13.21 7.34
CA PHE A 130 0.05 14.20 6.27
C PHE A 130 -1.07 13.86 5.30
N SER A 131 -1.52 14.85 4.53
CA SER A 131 -2.50 14.68 3.46
C SER A 131 -2.32 15.69 2.32
N CYS A 132 -2.73 15.29 1.12
CA CYS A 132 -2.86 16.17 -0.02
C CYS A 132 -4.15 15.83 -0.75
N GLU A 133 -4.92 16.84 -1.12
CA GLU A 133 -6.21 16.69 -1.80
C GLU A 133 -6.21 17.43 -3.14
N ASN A 134 -7.18 17.12 -4.00
CA ASN A 134 -7.36 17.79 -5.29
C ASN A 134 -6.11 17.73 -6.18
N LEU A 135 -5.44 16.58 -6.17
CA LEU A 135 -4.22 16.33 -6.92
C LEU A 135 -4.37 16.03 -8.43
N PRO A 136 -5.54 15.71 -9.03
CA PRO A 136 -5.60 15.43 -10.47
C PRO A 136 -5.03 16.57 -11.33
N GLY A 137 -3.96 16.29 -12.07
CA GLY A 137 -3.22 17.27 -12.88
C GLY A 137 -2.19 18.10 -12.10
N ARG A 138 -2.05 17.86 -10.81
CA ARG A 138 -1.14 18.52 -9.85
C ARG A 138 -0.32 17.51 -9.05
N GLU A 139 -0.26 16.25 -9.47
CA GLU A 139 0.37 15.17 -8.70
C GLU A 139 1.85 15.42 -8.37
N ALA A 140 2.57 16.16 -9.22
CA ALA A 140 3.95 16.56 -8.97
C ALA A 140 4.10 17.62 -7.86
N GLU A 141 3.03 18.34 -7.53
CA GLU A 141 3.00 19.37 -6.48
C GLU A 141 2.83 18.75 -5.08
N ALA A 142 2.40 17.48 -4.99
CA ALA A 142 2.22 16.77 -3.72
C ALA A 142 3.47 16.85 -2.84
N ALA A 143 4.66 16.89 -3.44
CA ALA A 143 5.90 17.01 -2.69
C ALA A 143 5.94 18.25 -1.79
N ALA A 144 5.57 19.40 -2.34
CA ALA A 144 5.62 20.67 -1.60
C ALA A 144 4.52 20.74 -0.52
N GLU A 145 3.34 20.19 -0.80
CA GLU A 145 2.23 20.12 0.15
C GLU A 145 2.59 19.25 1.35
N ILE A 146 3.06 18.01 1.13
CA ILE A 146 3.48 17.12 2.22
C ILE A 146 4.63 17.74 3.02
N ALA A 147 5.65 18.28 2.36
CA ALA A 147 6.79 18.89 3.06
C ALA A 147 6.38 20.08 3.95
N GLY A 148 5.27 20.75 3.64
CA GLY A 148 4.71 21.83 4.47
C GLY A 148 4.01 21.35 5.74
N GLU A 149 3.59 20.08 5.79
CA GLU A 149 2.92 19.47 6.95
C GLU A 149 3.88 18.76 7.90
N LEU A 150 5.06 18.36 7.42
CA LEU A 150 6.06 17.65 8.23
C LEU A 150 6.95 18.61 9.03
N SER A 151 7.17 18.32 10.31
CA SER A 151 7.98 19.16 11.21
C SER A 151 9.50 18.96 11.05
N GLY A 152 9.96 18.39 9.94
CA GLY A 152 11.37 18.13 9.65
C GLY A 152 11.59 17.32 8.37
N SER A 153 12.80 16.80 8.19
CA SER A 153 13.15 15.96 7.03
C SER A 153 13.22 14.47 7.41
N PRO A 154 12.70 13.56 6.58
CA PRO A 154 12.83 12.11 6.79
C PRO A 154 14.28 11.61 6.68
N GLU A 155 14.57 10.57 7.47
CA GLU A 155 15.90 9.93 7.58
C GLU A 155 15.86 8.46 7.10
N ALA A 156 17.02 7.85 6.84
CA ALA A 156 17.13 6.49 6.27
C ALA A 156 16.48 5.37 7.12
N GLY A 157 16.27 5.62 8.42
CA GLY A 157 15.58 4.70 9.35
C GLY A 157 14.06 4.85 9.36
N ASP A 158 13.53 5.90 8.74
CA ASP A 158 12.12 6.25 8.79
C ASP A 158 11.30 5.44 7.76
N LEU A 159 9.99 5.39 7.99
CA LEU A 159 9.03 4.78 7.09
C LEU A 159 7.88 5.74 6.83
N LEU A 160 7.59 6.03 5.57
CA LEU A 160 6.37 6.69 5.15
C LEU A 160 5.37 5.61 4.71
N ILE A 161 4.21 5.59 5.36
CA ILE A 161 3.05 4.79 4.95
C ILE A 161 2.10 5.70 4.21
N VAL A 162 1.71 5.35 2.98
CA VAL A 162 0.85 6.21 2.13
C VAL A 162 -0.36 5.43 1.60
N PHE A 163 -1.55 5.99 1.80
CA PHE A 163 -2.78 5.59 1.13
C PHE A 163 -3.09 6.56 0.00
N ILE A 164 -3.38 6.02 -1.19
CA ILE A 164 -3.50 6.78 -2.43
C ILE A 164 -4.85 6.49 -3.08
N ASP A 165 -5.54 7.53 -3.57
CA ASP A 165 -6.72 7.36 -4.41
C ASP A 165 -6.29 6.63 -5.69
N SER A 166 -6.75 5.39 -5.83
CA SER A 166 -6.32 4.50 -6.91
C SER A 166 -7.00 4.77 -8.26
N MET A 167 -8.00 5.64 -8.30
CA MET A 167 -8.79 5.94 -9.50
C MET A 167 -8.54 7.36 -10.02
N GLY A 168 -8.28 8.31 -9.13
CA GLY A 168 -8.22 9.73 -9.46
C GLY A 168 -6.86 10.26 -9.90
N LEU A 169 -5.77 9.50 -9.72
CA LEU A 169 -4.40 10.06 -9.74
C LEU A 169 -3.47 9.41 -10.76
N ALA A 170 -2.63 10.24 -11.37
CA ALA A 170 -1.51 9.78 -12.20
C ALA A 170 -0.30 9.40 -11.31
N LEU A 171 -0.03 8.09 -11.18
CA LEU A 171 1.07 7.60 -10.35
C LEU A 171 2.47 7.97 -10.88
N GLY A 172 2.60 8.17 -12.19
CA GLY A 172 3.87 8.53 -12.84
C GLY A 172 4.51 9.81 -12.26
N PRO A 173 3.78 10.93 -12.15
CA PRO A 173 4.25 12.12 -11.44
C PRO A 173 4.16 12.03 -9.90
N LEU A 174 3.19 11.29 -9.35
CA LEU A 174 3.00 11.21 -7.89
C LEU A 174 4.13 10.47 -7.17
N ILE A 175 4.55 9.31 -7.69
CA ILE A 175 5.56 8.47 -7.02
C ILE A 175 6.91 9.21 -6.87
N PRO A 176 7.46 9.88 -7.92
CA PRO A 176 8.63 10.73 -7.78
C PRO A 176 8.44 11.87 -6.78
N ALA A 177 7.26 12.47 -6.71
CA ALA A 177 6.96 13.53 -5.74
C ALA A 177 6.98 12.99 -4.29
N LEU A 178 6.40 11.80 -4.05
CA LEU A 178 6.50 11.13 -2.75
C LEU A 178 7.95 10.80 -2.39
N ALA A 179 8.72 10.26 -3.35
CA ALA A 179 10.15 9.96 -3.16
C ALA A 179 10.97 11.21 -2.83
N GLN A 180 10.67 12.35 -3.48
CA GLN A 180 11.34 13.62 -3.22
C GLN A 180 11.16 14.07 -1.76
N VAL A 181 9.97 13.91 -1.19
CA VAL A 181 9.71 14.27 0.21
C VAL A 181 10.29 13.26 1.18
N ALA A 182 10.18 11.97 0.86
CA ALA A 182 10.76 10.91 1.68
C ALA A 182 12.29 10.99 1.75
N GLY A 183 12.96 11.53 0.72
CA GLY A 183 14.42 11.59 0.68
C GLY A 183 15.02 10.20 0.92
N PRO A 184 15.82 9.98 1.99
CA PRO A 184 16.38 8.67 2.29
C PRO A 184 15.40 7.70 2.98
N ALA A 185 14.23 8.16 3.44
CA ALA A 185 13.26 7.32 4.11
C ALA A 185 12.60 6.34 3.14
N ARG A 186 12.15 5.22 3.68
CA ARG A 186 11.50 4.17 2.89
C ARG A 186 10.01 4.48 2.75
N ILE A 187 9.43 4.17 1.59
CA ILE A 187 7.99 4.33 1.35
C ILE A 187 7.32 2.96 1.18
N MET A 188 6.25 2.75 1.92
CA MET A 188 5.32 1.64 1.76
C MET A 188 3.91 2.21 1.57
N GLY A 189 3.07 1.58 0.75
CA GLY A 189 1.75 2.15 0.51
C GLY A 189 0.75 1.24 -0.15
N LEU A 190 -0.49 1.73 -0.21
CA LEU A 190 -1.64 1.02 -0.75
C LEU A 190 -2.48 1.98 -1.61
N GLY A 191 -2.86 1.53 -2.80
CA GLY A 191 -3.97 2.12 -3.53
C GLY A 191 -5.31 1.75 -2.87
N ALA A 192 -5.96 2.72 -2.23
CA ALA A 192 -7.26 2.54 -1.60
C ALA A 192 -8.28 1.99 -2.61
N SER A 193 -9.22 1.17 -2.14
CA SER A 193 -10.13 0.41 -3.02
C SER A 193 -11.58 0.61 -2.64
N GLU A 194 -12.45 0.44 -3.63
CA GLU A 194 -13.90 0.52 -3.46
C GLU A 194 -14.59 -0.53 -4.34
N MET A 195 -15.83 -0.87 -3.99
CA MET A 195 -16.69 -1.74 -4.79
C MET A 195 -16.93 -1.13 -6.18
N PRO A 196 -17.21 -1.96 -7.21
CA PRO A 196 -17.49 -1.47 -8.56
C PRO A 196 -18.58 -0.37 -8.57
N GLY A 197 -18.24 0.78 -9.16
CA GLY A 197 -19.13 1.94 -9.24
C GLY A 197 -19.03 2.94 -8.07
N GLY A 198 -18.22 2.65 -7.05
CA GLY A 198 -17.86 3.61 -6.00
C GLY A 198 -16.50 4.29 -6.25
N ALA A 199 -16.13 5.19 -5.33
CA ALA A 199 -14.83 5.85 -5.30
C ALA A 199 -14.07 5.46 -4.02
N PRO A 200 -12.75 5.22 -4.09
CA PRO A 200 -11.95 4.95 -2.91
C PRO A 200 -11.98 6.13 -1.94
N GLN A 201 -11.89 5.83 -0.65
CA GLN A 201 -12.01 6.83 0.41
C GLN A 201 -10.77 6.81 1.32
N ILE A 202 -10.26 7.99 1.65
CA ILE A 202 -9.02 8.18 2.41
C ILE A 202 -9.21 9.33 3.38
N TRP A 203 -8.60 9.23 4.56
CA TRP A 203 -8.58 10.29 5.56
C TRP A 203 -7.17 10.51 6.10
N GLY A 204 -6.84 11.78 6.33
CA GLY A 204 -5.64 12.22 7.06
C GLY A 204 -6.05 13.02 8.28
N ALA A 205 -5.56 12.64 9.46
CA ALA A 205 -5.92 13.23 10.75
C ALA A 205 -7.45 13.32 11.03
N GLY A 206 -8.25 12.49 10.35
CA GLY A 206 -9.71 12.46 10.47
C GLY A 206 -10.47 13.25 9.41
N ASP A 207 -9.78 14.06 8.61
CA ASP A 207 -10.38 14.80 7.52
C ASP A 207 -10.41 13.94 6.25
N PHE A 208 -11.54 13.96 5.55
CA PHE A 208 -11.69 13.26 4.28
C PHE A 208 -10.81 13.92 3.21
N VAL A 209 -10.04 13.10 2.49
CA VAL A 209 -9.13 13.54 1.44
C VAL A 209 -9.76 13.30 0.07
N GLU A 210 -10.23 14.36 -0.58
CA GLU A 210 -10.79 14.24 -1.92
C GLU A 210 -9.69 14.09 -2.98
N LYS A 211 -9.71 12.98 -3.74
CA LYS A 211 -8.83 12.73 -4.90
C LYS A 211 -7.37 13.05 -4.59
N GLY A 212 -6.84 12.32 -3.64
CA GLY A 212 -5.57 12.65 -3.02
C GLY A 212 -4.89 11.47 -2.36
N CYS A 213 -3.99 11.77 -1.46
CA CYS A 213 -3.31 10.77 -0.63
C CYS A 213 -3.19 11.27 0.81
N ALA A 214 -3.15 10.32 1.75
CA ALA A 214 -2.83 10.58 3.15
C ALA A 214 -1.81 9.56 3.63
N GLY A 215 -1.01 9.94 4.62
CA GLY A 215 0.01 9.04 5.12
C GLY A 215 0.48 9.33 6.54
N LEU A 216 1.31 8.42 7.03
CA LEU A 216 2.05 8.56 8.29
C LEU A 216 3.53 8.54 7.98
N TRP A 217 4.25 9.51 8.52
CA TRP A 217 5.69 9.44 8.65
C TRP A 217 6.04 8.89 10.03
N ILE A 218 6.66 7.72 10.06
CA ILE A 218 6.96 6.98 11.29
C ILE A 218 8.46 6.93 11.52
N ARG A 219 8.86 7.31 12.74
CA ARG A 219 10.20 7.08 13.29
C ARG A 219 10.10 6.09 14.44
N ALA A 220 10.50 4.85 14.17
CA ALA A 220 10.54 3.80 15.17
C ALA A 220 11.94 3.69 15.80
N PRO A 221 12.08 3.12 17.01
CA PRO A 221 13.38 2.86 17.64
C PRO A 221 14.31 2.01 16.78
N ARG A 222 13.74 1.14 15.95
CA ARG A 222 14.42 0.37 14.91
C ARG A 222 13.64 0.47 13.60
N SER A 223 14.39 0.58 12.51
CA SER A 223 13.84 0.60 11.15
C SER A 223 13.02 -0.67 10.89
N PRO A 224 11.75 -0.58 10.45
CA PRO A 224 10.91 -1.76 10.21
C PRO A 224 11.53 -2.70 9.17
N ALA A 225 11.50 -4.01 9.39
CA ALA A 225 11.94 -4.97 8.39
C ALA A 225 10.84 -5.11 7.31
N ILE A 226 11.19 -4.99 6.03
CA ILE A 226 10.22 -5.00 4.92
C ILE A 226 10.51 -6.19 4.02
N ALA A 227 9.47 -6.94 3.67
CA ALA A 227 9.50 -8.04 2.72
C ALA A 227 8.48 -7.80 1.60
N VAL A 228 8.85 -8.17 0.38
CA VAL A 228 7.97 -8.14 -0.79
C VAL A 228 7.86 -9.55 -1.34
N THR A 229 6.64 -9.99 -1.64
CA THR A 229 6.34 -11.29 -2.26
C THR A 229 5.66 -11.10 -3.60
N ASP A 230 6.18 -11.73 -4.65
CA ASP A 230 5.53 -11.91 -5.95
C ASP A 230 5.34 -13.41 -6.24
N GLY A 231 4.08 -13.82 -6.33
CA GLY A 231 3.74 -15.24 -6.41
C GLY A 231 3.62 -15.78 -7.83
N SER A 232 4.48 -15.32 -8.74
CA SER A 232 4.35 -15.61 -10.16
C SER A 232 5.41 -16.60 -10.66
N ARG A 233 4.98 -17.54 -11.50
CA ARG A 233 5.83 -18.54 -12.15
C ARG A 233 6.16 -18.09 -13.57
N ALA A 234 7.44 -18.16 -13.93
CA ALA A 234 7.91 -17.89 -15.28
C ALA A 234 7.31 -18.86 -16.31
N VAL A 235 7.03 -18.32 -17.49
CA VAL A 235 6.59 -19.06 -18.67
C VAL A 235 7.54 -18.68 -19.81
N GLY A 236 8.57 -19.51 -19.98
CA GLY A 236 9.68 -19.23 -20.89
C GLY A 236 10.87 -18.55 -20.21
N GLU A 237 11.80 -18.08 -21.02
CA GLU A 237 13.06 -17.46 -20.58
C GLU A 237 12.91 -15.94 -20.40
N GLU A 238 13.85 -15.33 -19.68
CA GLU A 238 13.98 -13.87 -19.63
C GLU A 238 14.61 -13.36 -20.93
N MET A 239 14.09 -12.26 -21.45
CA MET A 239 14.42 -11.69 -22.76
C MET A 239 14.68 -10.18 -22.64
N GLU A 240 15.49 -9.61 -23.51
CA GLU A 240 15.73 -8.17 -23.57
C GLU A 240 14.68 -7.48 -24.44
N ILE A 241 14.11 -6.38 -23.96
CA ILE A 241 13.28 -5.49 -24.77
C ILE A 241 14.18 -4.75 -25.78
N THR A 242 14.09 -5.14 -27.06
CA THR A 242 14.92 -4.54 -28.12
C THR A 242 14.21 -3.42 -28.89
N ARG A 243 12.87 -3.38 -28.87
CA ARG A 243 12.06 -2.35 -29.54
C ARG A 243 10.80 -2.00 -28.76
N VAL A 244 10.64 -0.71 -28.47
CA VAL A 244 9.50 -0.15 -27.73
C VAL A 244 8.95 1.11 -28.41
N ARG A 245 7.66 1.40 -28.24
CA ARG A 245 7.05 2.69 -28.58
C ARG A 245 5.99 3.07 -27.54
N GLY A 246 6.34 3.96 -26.62
CA GLY A 246 5.49 4.30 -25.48
C GLY A 246 5.20 3.05 -24.66
N HIS A 247 3.92 2.71 -24.52
CA HIS A 247 3.45 1.53 -23.77
C HIS A 247 3.56 0.21 -24.55
N TRP A 248 3.94 0.26 -25.83
CA TRP A 248 3.98 -0.92 -26.71
C TRP A 248 5.37 -1.55 -26.74
N VAL A 249 5.44 -2.82 -26.35
CA VAL A 249 6.59 -3.69 -26.58
C VAL A 249 6.42 -4.34 -27.96
N LEU A 250 7.37 -4.07 -28.84
CA LEU A 250 7.33 -4.47 -30.26
C LEU A 250 8.42 -5.49 -30.60
N GLY A 251 9.49 -5.56 -29.82
CA GLY A 251 10.56 -6.52 -30.03
C GLY A 251 11.17 -7.03 -28.73
N LEU A 252 11.46 -8.34 -28.71
CA LEU A 252 12.12 -9.08 -27.63
C LEU A 252 13.23 -9.92 -28.26
N ASP A 253 14.47 -9.79 -27.77
CA ASP A 253 15.68 -10.43 -28.33
C ASP A 253 15.84 -10.26 -29.85
N GLY A 254 15.41 -9.11 -30.37
CA GLY A 254 15.45 -8.81 -31.80
C GLY A 254 14.36 -9.49 -32.64
N CYS A 255 13.48 -10.28 -32.03
CA CYS A 255 12.33 -10.89 -32.66
C CYS A 255 11.03 -10.10 -32.36
N PRO A 256 9.96 -10.24 -33.16
CA PRO A 256 8.67 -9.63 -32.87
C PRO A 256 8.13 -10.07 -31.50
N ALA A 257 7.70 -9.11 -30.68
CA ALA A 257 7.32 -9.37 -29.30
C ALA A 257 6.12 -10.32 -29.17
N LEU A 258 5.13 -10.19 -30.07
CA LEU A 258 3.97 -11.07 -30.08
C LEU A 258 4.31 -12.50 -30.53
N ALA A 259 5.30 -12.67 -31.41
CA ALA A 259 5.79 -14.00 -31.78
C ALA A 259 6.41 -14.70 -30.57
N ARG A 260 7.30 -14.01 -29.83
CA ARG A 260 7.91 -14.53 -28.60
C ARG A 260 6.89 -14.85 -27.51
N LEU A 261 5.84 -14.03 -27.37
CA LEU A 261 4.73 -14.33 -26.47
C LEU A 261 4.03 -15.64 -26.87
N ARG A 262 3.72 -15.83 -28.15
CA ARG A 262 3.06 -17.05 -28.65
C ARG A 262 3.93 -18.29 -28.49
N ASP A 263 5.25 -18.17 -28.70
CA ASP A 263 6.19 -19.27 -28.49
C ASP A 263 6.20 -19.71 -27.02
N ALA A 264 6.17 -18.74 -26.09
CA ALA A 264 6.20 -19.02 -24.65
C ALA A 264 4.91 -19.65 -24.12
N VAL A 265 3.74 -19.16 -24.54
CA VAL A 265 2.45 -19.49 -23.89
C VAL A 265 1.49 -20.29 -24.76
N GLY A 266 1.87 -20.55 -26.01
CA GLY A 266 1.03 -21.15 -27.04
C GLY A 266 0.14 -20.13 -27.76
N ALA A 267 -0.48 -20.59 -28.86
CA ALA A 267 -1.44 -19.79 -29.61
C ALA A 267 -2.75 -19.67 -28.81
N LEU A 268 -3.01 -18.47 -28.28
CA LEU A 268 -4.23 -18.11 -27.57
C LEU A 268 -4.85 -16.86 -28.20
N GLU A 269 -6.16 -16.75 -28.09
CA GLU A 269 -6.87 -15.52 -28.49
C GLU A 269 -6.38 -14.31 -27.67
N PRO A 270 -6.30 -13.11 -28.26
CA PRO A 270 -5.81 -11.89 -27.59
C PRO A 270 -6.40 -11.66 -26.19
N GLY A 271 -7.71 -11.85 -26.02
CA GLY A 271 -8.37 -11.69 -24.73
C GLY A 271 -8.00 -12.75 -23.70
N ALA A 272 -7.64 -13.97 -24.12
CA ALA A 272 -7.14 -14.99 -23.21
C ALA A 272 -5.71 -14.68 -22.75
N LEU A 273 -4.87 -14.14 -23.64
CA LEU A 273 -3.51 -13.71 -23.30
C LEU A 273 -3.54 -12.61 -22.23
N THR A 274 -4.31 -11.54 -22.44
CA THR A 274 -4.37 -10.41 -21.50
C THR A 274 -4.93 -10.77 -20.13
N ARG A 275 -5.72 -11.85 -20.02
CA ARG A 275 -6.26 -12.34 -18.74
C ARG A 275 -5.38 -13.35 -18.02
N SER A 276 -4.53 -14.08 -18.74
CA SER A 276 -3.82 -15.24 -18.18
C SER A 276 -2.30 -15.09 -18.14
N VAL A 277 -1.75 -14.12 -18.85
CA VAL A 277 -0.30 -13.88 -18.93
C VAL A 277 0.02 -12.48 -18.43
N LEU A 278 1.08 -12.40 -17.63
CA LEU A 278 1.64 -11.17 -17.10
C LEU A 278 3.08 -11.01 -17.61
N ALA A 279 3.62 -9.81 -17.51
CA ALA A 279 5.03 -9.52 -17.78
C ALA A 279 5.72 -9.16 -16.47
N ARG A 280 6.76 -9.91 -16.10
CA ARG A 280 7.73 -9.51 -15.08
C ARG A 280 8.80 -8.67 -15.77
N LEU A 281 8.86 -7.40 -15.41
CA LEU A 281 9.81 -6.43 -15.93
C LEU A 281 10.96 -6.24 -14.96
N ARG A 282 12.15 -6.04 -15.50
CA ARG A 282 13.34 -5.67 -14.74
C ARG A 282 14.02 -4.49 -15.44
N ALA A 283 14.12 -3.36 -14.75
CA ALA A 283 14.82 -2.21 -15.30
C ALA A 283 16.31 -2.57 -15.51
N SER A 284 16.90 -2.11 -16.61
CA SER A 284 18.29 -2.43 -16.95
C SER A 284 19.35 -1.86 -15.98
N GLY A 285 18.95 -1.07 -14.98
CA GLY A 285 19.82 -0.54 -13.92
C GLY A 285 20.82 0.53 -14.39
N ALA A 286 21.35 1.30 -13.43
CA ALA A 286 22.56 2.10 -13.61
C ALA A 286 23.75 1.31 -13.02
N GLY A 287 24.60 0.74 -13.87
CA GLY A 287 25.67 -0.20 -13.48
C GLY A 287 25.36 -1.65 -13.87
N ASP A 288 26.19 -2.62 -13.41
CA ASP A 288 26.05 -4.04 -13.74
C ASP A 288 24.99 -4.79 -12.89
N ALA A 289 24.31 -4.11 -11.95
CA ALA A 289 23.28 -4.70 -11.11
C ALA A 289 21.89 -4.38 -11.65
N PRO A 290 21.10 -5.38 -12.07
CA PRO A 290 19.80 -5.11 -12.67
C PRO A 290 18.76 -4.80 -11.58
N GLY A 291 17.73 -4.04 -11.95
CA GLY A 291 16.70 -3.55 -11.02
C GLY A 291 15.90 -4.66 -10.31
N SER A 292 15.11 -4.27 -9.32
CA SER A 292 14.13 -5.15 -8.68
C SER A 292 12.98 -5.49 -9.65
N PRO A 293 12.58 -6.76 -9.77
CA PRO A 293 11.55 -7.14 -10.73
C PRO A 293 10.15 -6.70 -10.28
N VAL A 294 9.32 -6.28 -11.25
CA VAL A 294 7.92 -5.93 -11.02
C VAL A 294 6.99 -6.59 -12.03
N VAL A 295 5.84 -7.09 -11.56
CA VAL A 295 4.86 -7.79 -12.42
C VAL A 295 3.79 -6.81 -12.91
N ARG A 296 3.41 -6.91 -14.19
CA ARG A 296 2.37 -6.11 -14.87
C ARG A 296 1.45 -6.98 -15.71
N ASN A 297 0.19 -6.59 -15.83
CA ASN A 297 -0.69 -7.18 -16.83
C ASN A 297 -0.38 -6.67 -18.24
N LEU A 298 -0.78 -7.46 -19.24
CA LEU A 298 -0.87 -6.98 -20.61
C LEU A 298 -2.17 -6.19 -20.77
N THR A 299 -2.11 -4.97 -21.30
CA THR A 299 -3.29 -4.10 -21.49
C THR A 299 -3.85 -4.18 -22.91
N GLY A 300 -3.09 -4.73 -23.86
CA GLY A 300 -3.53 -4.89 -25.24
C GLY A 300 -2.58 -5.77 -26.04
N ILE A 301 -3.09 -6.32 -27.14
CA ILE A 301 -2.35 -7.09 -28.14
C ILE A 301 -2.66 -6.48 -29.49
N ASP A 302 -1.64 -6.27 -30.32
CA ASP A 302 -1.77 -5.73 -31.67
C ASP A 302 -1.09 -6.71 -32.66
N PRO A 303 -1.87 -7.56 -33.34
CA PRO A 303 -1.35 -8.51 -34.32
C PRO A 303 -0.68 -7.83 -35.52
N ASP A 304 -1.16 -6.67 -35.95
CA ASP A 304 -0.64 -5.97 -37.14
C ASP A 304 0.74 -5.36 -36.85
N ARG A 305 0.97 -4.95 -35.60
CA ARG A 305 2.27 -4.44 -35.13
C ARG A 305 3.16 -5.51 -34.50
N GLU A 306 2.69 -6.76 -34.46
CA GLU A 306 3.32 -7.89 -33.78
C GLU A 306 3.80 -7.57 -32.35
N GLY A 307 2.97 -6.87 -31.58
CA GLY A 307 3.33 -6.38 -30.24
C GLY A 307 2.23 -6.47 -29.21
N PHE A 308 2.56 -6.10 -27.97
CA PHE A 308 1.64 -6.00 -26.85
C PHE A 308 1.88 -4.73 -26.06
N ALA A 309 0.86 -4.29 -25.31
CA ALA A 309 0.89 -3.10 -24.48
C ALA A 309 0.98 -3.45 -22.99
N LEU A 310 1.66 -2.59 -22.24
CA LEU A 310 1.76 -2.60 -20.78
C LEU A 310 1.12 -1.34 -20.19
N PRO A 311 0.72 -1.32 -18.90
CA PRO A 311 0.18 -0.11 -18.27
C PRO A 311 1.25 0.96 -18.04
N VAL A 312 2.52 0.61 -18.21
CA VAL A 312 3.69 1.50 -18.08
C VAL A 312 4.46 1.52 -19.39
N ALA A 313 5.28 2.55 -19.61
CA ALA A 313 6.19 2.61 -20.74
C ALA A 313 7.54 1.97 -20.35
N PRO A 314 7.89 0.78 -20.86
CA PRO A 314 9.19 0.19 -20.59
C PRO A 314 10.28 0.86 -21.44
N SER A 315 11.54 0.59 -21.13
CA SER A 315 12.70 1.06 -21.88
C SER A 315 13.31 -0.05 -22.73
N LYS A 316 14.00 0.34 -23.81
CA LYS A 316 14.87 -0.59 -24.53
C LYS A 316 16.02 -1.01 -23.60
N GLY A 317 16.34 -2.29 -23.54
CA GLY A 317 17.35 -2.87 -22.66
C GLY A 317 16.78 -3.45 -21.37
N ASP A 318 15.53 -3.12 -21.00
CA ASP A 318 14.87 -3.74 -19.86
C ASP A 318 14.71 -5.25 -20.08
N GLY A 319 14.85 -6.03 -19.01
CA GLY A 319 14.54 -7.46 -18.98
C GLY A 319 13.04 -7.68 -18.89
N LEU A 320 12.54 -8.68 -19.63
CA LEU A 320 11.16 -9.11 -19.61
C LEU A 320 11.07 -10.63 -19.59
N CYS A 321 10.32 -11.17 -18.64
CA CYS A 321 9.91 -12.57 -18.61
C CYS A 321 8.38 -12.64 -18.58
N PHE A 322 7.77 -13.51 -19.39
CA PHE A 322 6.35 -13.79 -19.24
C PHE A 322 6.11 -14.65 -18.01
N VAL A 323 5.07 -14.34 -17.24
CA VAL A 323 4.75 -15.06 -16.01
C VAL A 323 3.26 -15.33 -15.90
N ARG A 324 2.90 -16.31 -15.07
CA ARG A 324 1.52 -16.57 -14.63
C ARG A 324 1.46 -16.59 -13.12
N MET A 325 0.34 -16.16 -12.56
CA MET A 325 0.08 -16.35 -11.14
C MET A 325 -0.01 -17.85 -10.85
N ASP A 326 0.69 -18.30 -9.82
CA ASP A 326 0.72 -19.70 -9.41
C ASP A 326 0.68 -19.82 -7.90
N SER A 327 -0.28 -20.57 -7.37
CA SER A 327 -0.51 -20.66 -5.93
C SER A 327 0.64 -21.34 -5.17
N VAL A 328 1.35 -22.28 -5.81
CA VAL A 328 2.49 -22.97 -5.22
C VAL A 328 3.69 -22.05 -5.16
N ALA A 329 4.03 -21.41 -6.28
CA ALA A 329 5.11 -20.41 -6.34
C ALA A 329 4.85 -19.26 -5.36
N ALA A 330 3.61 -18.78 -5.27
CA ALA A 330 3.21 -17.75 -4.31
C ALA A 330 3.41 -18.14 -2.85
N ARG A 331 3.18 -19.40 -2.51
CA ARG A 331 3.36 -19.91 -1.15
C ARG A 331 4.85 -20.04 -0.82
N GLU A 332 5.63 -20.56 -1.75
CA GLU A 332 7.08 -20.72 -1.60
C GLU A 332 7.76 -19.36 -1.45
N ASP A 333 7.42 -18.42 -2.34
CA ASP A 333 7.91 -17.05 -2.33
C ASP A 333 7.52 -16.32 -1.04
N LEU A 334 6.24 -16.33 -0.62
CA LEU A 334 5.82 -15.75 0.65
C LEU A 334 6.61 -16.32 1.85
N GLY A 335 6.83 -17.63 1.88
CA GLY A 335 7.63 -18.27 2.93
C GLY A 335 9.09 -17.80 2.93
N ALA A 336 9.70 -17.70 1.75
CA ALA A 336 11.07 -17.23 1.58
C ALA A 336 11.23 -15.75 1.98
N SER A 337 10.39 -14.86 1.46
CA SER A 337 10.45 -13.42 1.77
C SER A 337 10.25 -13.15 3.27
N LEU A 338 9.39 -13.91 3.95
CA LEU A 338 9.20 -13.78 5.40
C LEU A 338 10.39 -14.31 6.20
N ALA A 339 11.08 -15.34 5.71
CA ALA A 339 12.29 -15.86 6.36
C ALA A 339 13.48 -14.88 6.24
N GLU A 340 13.56 -14.13 5.15
CA GLU A 340 14.60 -13.10 4.92
C GLU A 340 14.55 -11.94 5.91
N LEU A 341 13.40 -11.69 6.56
CA LEU A 341 13.28 -10.72 7.65
C LEU A 341 14.14 -11.08 8.87
N GLY A 342 14.62 -12.32 8.95
CA GLY A 342 15.42 -12.83 10.05
C GLY A 342 14.64 -12.96 11.37
N PRO A 343 15.30 -13.44 12.43
CA PRO A 343 14.69 -13.53 13.75
C PRO A 343 14.42 -12.13 14.33
N GLY A 344 13.38 -12.00 15.13
CA GLY A 344 13.05 -10.77 15.84
C GLY A 344 11.75 -10.94 16.61
N GLN A 345 11.61 -10.21 17.72
CA GLN A 345 10.33 -10.16 18.43
C GLN A 345 9.47 -9.08 17.78
N ALA A 346 8.36 -9.46 17.15
CA ALA A 346 7.49 -8.48 16.51
C ALA A 346 6.67 -7.69 17.55
N GLY A 347 6.55 -6.39 17.33
CA GLY A 347 5.61 -5.49 18.03
C GLY A 347 4.35 -5.22 17.21
N LEU A 348 4.47 -5.20 15.88
CA LEU A 348 3.39 -4.96 14.92
C LEU A 348 3.75 -5.52 13.53
N GLY A 349 2.75 -6.04 12.82
CA GLY A 349 2.80 -6.30 11.39
C GLY A 349 1.81 -5.45 10.62
N LEU A 350 2.27 -4.83 9.54
CA LEU A 350 1.43 -4.18 8.53
C LEU A 350 1.59 -4.89 7.19
N TYR A 351 0.49 -5.22 6.54
CA TYR A 351 0.52 -5.97 5.27
C TYR A 351 -0.36 -5.32 4.21
N PHE A 352 0.21 -4.97 3.06
CA PHE A 352 -0.52 -4.44 1.93
C PHE A 352 -0.50 -5.47 0.80
N SER A 353 -1.66 -5.97 0.41
CA SER A 353 -1.80 -7.07 -0.55
C SER A 353 -2.60 -6.63 -1.77
N CYS A 354 -2.19 -7.06 -2.95
CA CYS A 354 -3.00 -6.85 -4.15
C CYS A 354 -4.31 -7.65 -4.04
N ARG A 355 -5.43 -7.06 -4.46
CA ARG A 355 -6.74 -7.74 -4.51
C ARG A 355 -6.76 -9.07 -5.27
N SER A 356 -5.79 -9.31 -6.15
CA SER A 356 -5.63 -10.57 -6.88
C SER A 356 -5.00 -11.70 -6.04
N ARG A 357 -4.51 -11.41 -4.82
CA ARG A 357 -3.96 -12.37 -3.87
C ARG A 357 -5.03 -12.85 -2.87
N GLY A 358 -4.61 -13.42 -1.73
CA GLY A 358 -5.50 -14.07 -0.77
C GLY A 358 -6.21 -15.28 -1.38
N GLU A 359 -7.48 -15.49 -1.02
CA GLU A 359 -8.30 -16.59 -1.51
C GLU A 359 -8.32 -16.70 -3.05
N ASN A 360 -8.27 -15.58 -3.78
CA ASN A 360 -8.26 -15.56 -5.25
C ASN A 360 -7.04 -16.29 -5.84
N LEU A 361 -5.87 -16.15 -5.21
CA LEU A 361 -4.63 -16.77 -5.66
C LEU A 361 -4.46 -18.17 -5.07
N PHE A 362 -4.65 -18.29 -3.76
CA PHE A 362 -4.35 -19.51 -3.02
C PHE A 362 -5.46 -20.54 -3.06
N GLN A 363 -6.67 -20.16 -3.52
CA GLN A 363 -7.88 -21.00 -3.49
C GLN A 363 -8.19 -21.53 -2.07
N HIS A 364 -7.71 -20.81 -1.06
CA HIS A 364 -7.85 -21.12 0.36
C HIS A 364 -7.81 -19.83 1.16
N ALA A 365 -8.92 -19.50 1.84
CA ALA A 365 -8.98 -18.36 2.74
C ALA A 365 -8.04 -18.57 3.95
N GLY A 366 -7.46 -17.49 4.46
CA GLY A 366 -6.63 -17.55 5.67
C GLY A 366 -5.20 -18.09 5.46
N LEU A 367 -4.82 -18.50 4.24
CA LEU A 367 -3.47 -19.00 4.00
C LEU A 367 -2.45 -17.88 4.24
N GLU A 368 -2.62 -16.75 3.57
CA GLU A 368 -1.67 -15.63 3.62
C GLU A 368 -1.59 -15.02 5.02
N SER A 369 -2.73 -14.71 5.64
CA SER A 369 -2.79 -14.23 7.04
C SER A 369 -2.18 -15.23 8.03
N GLY A 370 -2.36 -16.54 7.82
CA GLY A 370 -1.74 -17.57 8.65
C GLY A 370 -0.21 -17.61 8.57
N TYR A 371 0.40 -17.33 7.42
CA TYR A 371 1.86 -17.19 7.30
C TYR A 371 2.34 -15.95 8.07
N LEU A 372 1.67 -14.82 7.89
CA LEU A 372 2.01 -13.56 8.55
C LEU A 372 1.86 -13.66 10.08
N ALA A 373 0.76 -14.23 10.57
CA ALA A 373 0.51 -14.42 11.99
C ALA A 373 1.57 -15.32 12.65
N ARG A 374 2.03 -16.38 11.97
CA ARG A 374 3.14 -17.22 12.44
C ARG A 374 4.44 -16.43 12.53
N THR A 375 4.76 -15.63 11.52
CA THR A 375 5.96 -14.77 11.51
C THR A 375 5.92 -13.71 12.63
N LEU A 376 4.74 -13.24 12.99
CA LEU A 376 4.55 -12.23 14.04
C LEU A 376 4.52 -12.79 15.47
N GLY A 377 4.39 -14.12 15.64
CA GLY A 377 4.43 -14.74 16.97
C GLY A 377 3.36 -14.21 17.94
N GLY A 378 2.19 -13.81 17.43
CA GLY A 378 1.09 -13.26 18.23
C GLY A 378 1.05 -11.74 18.34
N ALA A 379 2.00 -11.01 17.73
CA ALA A 379 1.88 -9.56 17.59
C ALA A 379 0.68 -9.17 16.68
N PRO A 380 0.08 -7.98 16.87
CA PRO A 380 -1.00 -7.49 16.03
C PRO A 380 -0.63 -7.47 14.54
N LEU A 381 -1.59 -7.82 13.69
CA LEU A 381 -1.50 -7.75 12.22
C LEU A 381 -2.66 -6.94 11.68
N LEU A 382 -2.36 -5.82 11.02
CA LEU A 382 -3.30 -5.15 10.13
C LEU A 382 -2.87 -5.37 8.68
N GLY A 383 -3.61 -6.21 7.97
CA GLY A 383 -3.49 -6.39 6.54
C GLY A 383 -4.63 -5.72 5.78
N MET A 384 -4.33 -5.12 4.63
CA MET A 384 -5.29 -4.44 3.75
C MET A 384 -5.11 -4.90 2.30
N MET A 385 -6.22 -5.23 1.63
CA MET A 385 -6.24 -5.54 0.20
C MET A 385 -6.56 -4.29 -0.61
N GLY A 386 -5.71 -3.96 -1.59
CA GLY A 386 -5.83 -2.74 -2.38
C GLY A 386 -5.68 -2.95 -3.89
N ALA A 387 -5.77 -1.85 -4.63
CA ALA A 387 -5.61 -1.83 -6.08
C ALA A 387 -4.16 -2.11 -6.50
N PHE A 388 -3.22 -1.55 -5.73
CA PHE A 388 -1.77 -1.69 -5.92
C PHE A 388 -1.04 -1.42 -4.62
N GLN A 389 0.25 -1.70 -4.59
CA GLN A 389 1.14 -1.46 -3.45
C GLN A 389 2.30 -0.58 -3.86
N LEU A 390 2.82 0.19 -2.91
CA LEU A 390 4.17 0.76 -3.00
C LEU A 390 5.07 -0.02 -2.06
N ALA A 391 6.28 -0.34 -2.52
CA ALA A 391 7.33 -0.92 -1.71
C ALA A 391 8.63 -0.14 -1.89
N PRO A 392 9.52 -0.10 -0.89
CA PRO A 392 10.83 0.47 -1.07
C PRO A 392 11.59 -0.29 -2.16
N ASP A 393 12.30 0.43 -3.03
CA ASP A 393 13.27 -0.21 -3.91
C ASP A 393 14.54 -0.51 -3.09
N PRO A 394 15.01 -1.77 -3.00
CA PRO A 394 16.27 -2.08 -2.33
C PRO A 394 17.50 -1.51 -3.05
N LEU A 395 17.36 -1.04 -4.30
CA LEU A 395 18.47 -0.54 -5.12
C LEU A 395 18.48 0.98 -5.28
N GLU A 396 17.32 1.63 -5.20
CA GLU A 396 17.11 3.04 -5.54
C GLU A 396 16.31 3.79 -4.47
N GLY A 397 16.31 5.13 -4.52
CA GLY A 397 15.55 5.97 -3.58
C GLY A 397 14.06 6.18 -3.93
N VAL A 398 13.58 5.64 -5.05
CA VAL A 398 12.19 5.79 -5.51
C VAL A 398 11.43 4.49 -5.25
N PRO A 399 10.25 4.49 -4.61
CA PRO A 399 9.54 3.25 -4.33
C PRO A 399 9.00 2.63 -5.61
N LEU A 400 8.96 1.30 -5.62
CA LEU A 400 8.43 0.53 -6.71
C LEU A 400 6.90 0.47 -6.62
N PHE A 401 6.27 0.63 -7.78
CA PHE A 401 4.85 0.35 -7.97
C PHE A 401 4.64 -1.16 -8.17
N HIS A 402 3.89 -1.80 -7.30
CA HIS A 402 3.60 -3.22 -7.35
C HIS A 402 2.13 -3.51 -7.66
N THR A 403 1.92 -4.50 -8.52
CA THR A 403 0.64 -5.20 -8.71
C THR A 403 0.89 -6.70 -8.57
N TYR A 404 -0.12 -7.47 -8.17
CA TYR A 404 -0.02 -8.92 -7.91
C TYR A 404 0.95 -9.32 -6.77
N SER A 405 1.47 -8.34 -6.03
CA SER A 405 2.44 -8.55 -4.95
C SER A 405 1.81 -8.34 -3.57
N GLY A 406 2.53 -8.76 -2.55
CA GLY A 406 2.28 -8.40 -1.15
C GLY A 406 3.49 -7.68 -0.57
N VAL A 407 3.26 -6.66 0.24
CA VAL A 407 4.30 -5.89 0.92
C VAL A 407 4.04 -5.96 2.42
N PHE A 408 5.00 -6.48 3.17
CA PHE A 408 4.89 -6.67 4.61
C PHE A 408 5.95 -5.85 5.34
N ALA A 409 5.53 -5.14 6.39
CA ALA A 409 6.43 -4.47 7.32
C ALA A 409 6.28 -5.08 8.73
N ARG A 410 7.39 -5.49 9.32
CA ARG A 410 7.50 -5.94 10.71
C ARG A 410 8.22 -4.87 11.54
N PHE A 411 7.51 -4.34 12.53
CA PHE A 411 8.09 -3.48 13.57
C PHE A 411 8.58 -4.36 14.72
N GLU A 412 9.76 -4.05 15.25
CA GLU A 412 10.32 -4.80 16.37
C GLU A 412 9.81 -4.28 17.70
N ARG A 413 9.55 -5.23 18.59
CA ARG A 413 9.15 -4.97 19.96
C ARG A 413 10.27 -4.36 20.75
#